data_AF-A0A5W2M1E9-F1
#
_entry.id   AF-A0A5W2M1E9-F1
#
_cell.length_a   1.000
_cell.length_b   1.000
_cell.length_c   1.000
_cell.angle_alpha   90.00
_cell.angle_beta   90.00
_cell.angle_gamma   90.00
#
_symmetry.space_group_name_H-M   'P 1'
#
loop_
_entity.id
_entity.type
_entity.pdbx_description
1 polymer ?
#
loop_
_entity_poly.entity_id
_entity_poly.type
_entity_poly.pdbx_seq_one_letter_code
_entity_poly.pdbx_strand_id
1 'polypeptide(L)' 'MNNFLTFHAEATPDGVNIMYRSNDGMTERVETVSYIDAVNRLDAGDYDDKPDEGMFIHLAIASGGNQGYFDYTSQHHV' A
#
# COMPACT_ATOMS: atom_id res chain seq x y z
N MET A 1 22.04 13.56 -12.39
CA MET A 1 21.52 12.44 -11.58
C MET A 1 20.05 12.34 -11.91
N ASN A 2 19.61 11.24 -12.53
CA ASN A 2 18.19 11.03 -12.77
C ASN A 2 17.58 10.61 -11.43
N ASN A 3 16.79 11.48 -10.82
CA ASN A 3 15.99 11.11 -9.64
C ASN A 3 14.87 10.19 -10.12
N PHE A 4 15.15 8.90 -10.21
CA PHE A 4 14.10 7.90 -10.41
C PHE A 4 13.22 7.89 -9.17
N LEU A 5 11.94 8.17 -9.37
CA LEU A 5 10.89 8.05 -8.38
C LEU A 5 10.42 6.59 -8.37
N THR A 6 10.59 5.90 -7.24
CA THR A 6 10.17 4.50 -7.07
C THR A 6 8.86 4.47 -6.31
N PHE A 7 7.90 3.68 -6.78
CA PHE A 7 6.65 3.46 -6.05
C PHE A 7 6.93 2.88 -4.67
N HIS A 8 6.22 3.36 -3.66
CA HIS A 8 6.29 2.86 -2.30
C HIS A 8 4.92 2.96 -1.62
N ALA A 9 4.64 2.00 -0.75
CA ALA A 9 3.47 2.01 0.10
C ALA A 9 3.84 1.67 1.53
N GLU A 10 3.21 2.34 2.49
CA GLU A 10 3.42 2.11 3.92
C GLU A 10 2.10 2.08 4.69
N ALA A 11 2.09 1.32 5.79
CA ALA A 11 0.97 1.24 6.71
C ALA A 11 0.92 2.45 7.63
N THR A 12 -0.25 3.04 7.80
CA THR A 12 -0.55 4.06 8.81
C THR A 12 -1.85 3.73 9.54
N PRO A 13 -2.14 4.38 10.68
CA PRO A 13 -3.44 4.22 11.34
C PRO A 13 -4.65 4.57 10.45
N ASP A 14 -4.48 5.50 9.50
CA ASP A 14 -5.56 6.00 8.63
C ASP A 14 -5.73 5.17 7.35
N GLY A 15 -4.79 4.28 7.03
CA GLY A 15 -4.78 3.50 5.80
C GLY A 15 -3.39 3.25 5.22
N VAL A 16 -3.36 2.84 3.96
CA VAL A 16 -2.14 2.66 3.17
C VAL A 16 -1.77 4.00 2.51
N ASN A 17 -0.63 4.57 2.90
CA ASN A 17 -0.07 5.71 2.18
C ASN A 17 0.61 5.22 0.91
N ILE A 18 0.25 5.79 -0.22
CA ILE A 18 0.91 5.56 -1.51
C ILE A 18 1.76 6.79 -1.83
N MET A 19 3.01 6.55 -2.18
CA MET A 19 4.00 7.59 -2.38
C MET A 19 5.05 7.19 -3.41
N TYR A 20 5.69 8.19 -3.99
CA TYR A 20 6.90 8.01 -4.76
C TYR A 20 8.10 8.42 -3.93
N ARG A 21 9.13 7.57 -3.89
CA ARG A 21 10.37 7.83 -3.18
C ARG A 21 11.52 7.93 -4.15
N SER A 22 12.27 9.03 -4.10
CA SER A 22 13.50 9.17 -4.85
C SER A 22 14.68 8.52 -4.12
N ASN A 23 15.75 8.26 -4.86
CA ASN A 23 16.98 7.65 -4.31
C ASN A 23 17.69 8.53 -3.25
N ASP A 24 17.45 9.85 -3.25
CA ASP A 24 17.95 10.77 -2.23
C ASP A 24 17.04 10.86 -0.99
N GLY A 25 15.99 10.04 -0.93
CA GLY A 25 15.11 9.90 0.23
C GLY A 25 13.97 10.91 0.28
N MET A 26 13.78 11.74 -0.76
CA MET A 26 12.57 12.57 -0.85
C MET A 26 11.36 11.68 -1.12
N THR A 27 10.26 12.03 -0.44
CA THR A 27 9.00 11.32 -0.54
C THR A 27 7.92 12.29 -1.02
N GLU A 28 7.25 11.94 -2.10
CA GLU A 28 6.04 12.61 -2.57
C GLU A 28 4.84 11.71 -2.28
N ARG A 29 3.98 12.13 -1.34
CA ARG A 29 2.73 11.41 -1.05
C ARG A 29 1.72 11.68 -2.16
N VAL A 30 1.21 10.60 -2.75
CA VAL A 30 0.21 10.64 -3.81
C VAL A 30 -1.19 10.60 -3.20
N GLU A 31 -1.47 9.60 -2.37
CA GLU A 31 -2.77 9.42 -1.74
C GLU A 31 -2.66 8.58 -0.45
N THR A 32 -3.73 8.55 0.32
CA THR A 32 -3.94 7.54 1.37
C THR A 32 -5.23 6.81 1.06
N VAL A 33 -5.12 5.49 0.96
CA VAL A 33 -6.21 4.59 0.62
C VAL A 33 -6.61 3.85 1.89
N SER A 34 -7.90 3.69 2.14
CA SER A 34 -8.33 2.88 3.28
C SER A 34 -7.84 1.43 3.10
N TYR A 35 -7.63 0.69 4.20
CA TYR A 35 -7.18 -0.71 4.08
C TYR A 35 -8.15 -1.59 3.28
N ILE A 36 -9.46 -1.36 3.44
CA ILE A 36 -10.49 -2.09 2.70
C ILE A 36 -10.40 -1.78 1.20
N ASP A 37 -10.25 -0.50 0.83
CA ASP A 37 -10.12 -0.13 -0.58
C ASP A 37 -8.81 -0.66 -1.17
N ALA A 38 -7.71 -0.66 -0.41
CA ALA A 38 -6.44 -1.20 -0.86
C ALA A 38 -6.52 -2.70 -1.16
N VAL A 39 -7.22 -3.46 -0.31
CA VAL A 39 -7.55 -4.88 -0.56
C VAL A 39 -8.42 -5.01 -1.80
N ASN A 40 -9.50 -4.25 -1.91
CA ASN A 40 -10.41 -4.31 -3.05
C ASN A 40 -9.69 -4.02 -4.39
N ARG A 41 -8.73 -3.08 -4.42
CA ARG A 41 -7.92 -2.79 -5.60
C ARG A 41 -7.00 -3.97 -5.97
N LEU A 42 -6.40 -4.64 -4.97
CA LEU A 42 -5.62 -5.87 -5.22
C LEU A 42 -6.50 -6.99 -5.76
N ASP A 43 -7.67 -7.23 -5.15
CA ASP A 43 -8.59 -8.29 -5.55
C ASP A 43 -9.23 -8.04 -6.93
N ALA A 44 -9.41 -6.77 -7.31
CA ALA A 44 -9.86 -6.36 -8.64
C ALA A 44 -8.79 -6.52 -9.73
N GLY A 45 -7.53 -6.76 -9.34
CA GLY A 45 -6.40 -6.87 -10.26
C GLY A 45 -5.85 -5.54 -10.76
N ASP A 46 -6.11 -4.42 -10.06
CA ASP A 46 -5.66 -3.07 -10.47
C ASP A 46 -4.13 -2.95 -10.56
N TYR A 47 -3.41 -3.88 -9.92
CA TYR A 47 -1.94 -3.93 -9.88
C TYR A 47 -1.35 -5.16 -10.58
N ASP A 48 -2.15 -5.95 -11.31
CA ASP A 48 -1.67 -7.20 -11.95
C ASP A 48 -0.65 -6.95 -13.07
N ASP A 49 -0.72 -5.80 -13.73
CA ASP A 49 0.25 -5.36 -14.74
C ASP A 49 1.49 -4.67 -14.13
N LYS A 50 1.48 -4.42 -12.82
CA LYS A 50 2.53 -3.70 -12.05
C LYS A 50 2.89 -4.50 -10.79
N PRO A 51 3.57 -5.66 -10.94
CA PRO A 51 3.80 -6.58 -9.84
C PRO A 51 4.56 -5.97 -8.66
N ASP A 52 5.47 -5.04 -8.92
CA ASP A 52 6.21 -4.32 -7.86
C ASP A 52 5.28 -3.43 -7.04
N GLU A 53 4.36 -2.69 -7.67
CA GLU A 53 3.40 -1.84 -6.98
C GLU A 53 2.42 -2.65 -6.14
N GLY A 54 1.87 -3.73 -6.72
CA GLY A 54 1.00 -4.67 -6.02
C GLY A 54 1.68 -5.30 -4.80
N MET A 55 2.97 -5.65 -4.93
CA MET A 55 3.77 -6.18 -3.81
C MET A 55 3.92 -5.17 -2.68
N PHE A 56 4.20 -3.89 -2.97
CA PHE A 56 4.30 -2.85 -1.95
C PHE A 56 2.96 -2.62 -1.23
N ILE A 57 1.84 -2.60 -1.97
CA ILE A 57 0.50 -2.48 -1.38
C ILE A 57 0.20 -3.69 -0.48
N HIS A 58 0.48 -4.91 -0.95
CA HIS A 58 0.28 -6.12 -0.18
C HIS A 58 1.07 -6.13 1.14
N LEU A 59 2.35 -5.71 1.10
CA LEU A 59 3.17 -5.59 2.30
C LEU A 59 2.66 -4.51 3.26
N ALA A 60 2.20 -3.37 2.75
CA ALA A 60 1.62 -2.33 3.59
C ALA A 60 0.34 -2.80 4.29
N ILE A 61 -0.52 -3.54 3.60
CA ILE A 61 -1.71 -4.18 4.18
C ILE A 61 -1.29 -5.20 5.24
N ALA A 62 -0.35 -6.11 4.95
CA ALA A 62 0.11 -7.08 5.94
C ALA A 62 0.71 -6.41 7.19
N SER A 63 1.49 -5.34 7.00
CA SER A 63 2.07 -4.55 8.09
C SER A 63 1.00 -3.84 8.92
N GLY A 64 -0.01 -3.25 8.29
CA GLY A 64 -1.13 -2.61 8.99
C GLY A 64 -1.92 -3.59 9.85
N GLY A 65 -2.13 -4.82 9.37
CA GLY A 65 -2.77 -5.88 10.14
C GLY A 65 -1.93 -6.30 11.34
N ASN A 66 -0.62 -6.48 11.14
CA ASN A 66 0.32 -6.83 12.22
C ASN A 66 0.48 -5.71 13.27
N GLN A 67 0.26 -4.46 12.88
CA GLN A 67 0.26 -3.29 13.77
C GLN A 67 -1.11 -3.06 14.45
N GLY A 68 -2.15 -3.79 14.06
CA GLY A 68 -3.51 -3.64 14.60
C GLY A 68 -4.25 -2.40 14.09
N TYR A 69 -3.81 -1.81 12.98
CA TYR A 69 -4.47 -0.64 12.37
C TYR A 69 -5.79 -1.00 11.67
N PHE A 70 -5.92 -2.24 11.22
CA PHE A 70 -7.18 -2.78 10.74
C PHE A 70 -7.24 -4.29 10.99
N ASP A 71 -8.45 -4.80 11.13
CA ASP A 71 -8.69 -6.22 11.30
C ASP A 71 -9.18 -6.85 9.99
N TYR A 72 -8.25 -7.44 9.25
CA TYR A 72 -8.56 -8.20 8.04
C TYR A 72 -9.43 -9.44 8.33
N THR A 73 -9.38 -10.00 9.54
CA THR A 73 -10.09 -11.25 9.88
C THR A 73 -11.61 -11.06 9.98
N SER A 74 -12.09 -9.83 10.02
CA SER A 74 -13.52 -9.52 9.98
C SER A 74 -14.21 -9.89 8.64
N GLN A 75 -13.45 -10.04 7.54
CA GLN A 75 -13.98 -10.56 6.25
C GLN A 75 -14.03 -12.10 6.19
N HIS A 76 -13.40 -12.80 7.15
CA HIS A 76 -13.38 -14.26 7.24
C HIS A 76 -14.34 -14.84 8.30
N HIS A 77 -15.19 -14.02 8.90
CA HIS A 77 -16.36 -14.50 9.66
C HIS A 77 -17.50 -14.81 8.68
N VAL A 78 -17.42 -15.97 8.03
CA VAL A 78 -18.50 -16.59 7.25
C VAL A 78 -19.27 -17.57 8.13
#